data_AF-U2IZG6-F1
#
_entry.id   AF-U2IZG6-F1
#
_cell.length_a   1.000
_cell.length_b   1.000
_cell.length_c   1.000
_cell.angle_alpha   90.00
_cell.angle_beta   90.00
_cell.angle_gamma   90.00
#
_symmetry.space_group_name_H-M   'P 1'
#
loop_
_entity.id
_entity.type
_entity.pdbx_description
1 polymer ?
#
loop_
_entity_poly.entity_id
_entity_poly.type
_entity_poly.pdbx_seq_one_letter_code
_entity_poly.pdbx_strand_id
1 'polypeptide(L)'
;DHLGSTSYITDDKANITQYDAYLPYGELLVDEHSSSEDLPYKFNGKQFDEETGLYYYGARYMNPMASIWYGVDPLAEKYPNVNGYCYTMDNPIKYLDPNGKQSENSIILARNPLGGYYFTPAAAHLLHLVSGVNEQQILFANVIFEETGILNGSIGTAGSSLTAGKDPDHAIITHYYYNFKNNMTYRETNGAFFYEFMERNAHEVGHIPQIKGKRHLVGSVYQYLRNILSGQNWHDGSYSTKEKEADKGAITFRKFSAFIDKNYKMKGLEKLFKNKNNSQDQIIERLDQWWKAFITNKFGKKSESKTKKR
;
A
#
# COMPACT_ATOMS: atom_id res chain seq x y z
N ASP A 1 1.66 -0.13 20.29
CA ASP A 1 0.27 -0.63 20.08
C ASP A 1 0.01 -0.90 18.58
N HIS A 2 -1.25 -1.05 18.13
CA HIS A 2 -1.60 -1.27 16.71
C HIS A 2 -1.46 -0.03 15.81
N LEU A 3 -1.27 1.17 16.38
CA LEU A 3 -1.06 2.42 15.63
C LEU A 3 0.40 2.87 15.62
N GLY A 4 1.24 2.26 16.45
CA GLY A 4 2.68 2.52 16.53
C GLY A 4 3.07 3.42 17.70
N SER A 5 2.22 3.59 18.72
CA SER A 5 2.60 4.26 19.97
C SER A 5 3.57 3.40 20.77
N THR A 6 4.55 4.07 21.39
CA THR A 6 5.52 3.46 22.30
C THR A 6 4.82 3.00 23.57
N SER A 7 4.80 1.70 23.87
CA SER A 7 4.16 1.19 25.08
C SER A 7 5.17 0.78 26.14
N TYR A 8 6.23 0.08 25.74
CA TYR A 8 7.29 -0.35 26.63
C TYR A 8 8.63 -0.04 26.00
N ILE A 9 9.57 0.41 26.82
CA ILE A 9 10.96 0.60 26.45
C ILE A 9 11.79 -0.29 27.36
N THR A 10 12.81 -0.93 26.78
CA THR A 10 13.71 -1.81 27.50
C THR A 10 15.16 -1.42 27.30
N ASP A 11 15.98 -1.70 28.31
CA ASP A 11 17.44 -1.63 28.19
C ASP A 11 18.01 -2.80 27.35
N ASP A 12 19.34 -2.83 27.22
CA ASP A 12 20.08 -3.89 26.51
C ASP A 12 19.97 -5.29 27.17
N LYS A 13 19.41 -5.36 28.37
CA LYS A 13 19.16 -6.58 29.16
C LYS A 13 17.69 -6.95 29.22
N ALA A 14 16.82 -6.26 28.47
CA ALA A 14 15.38 -6.45 28.43
C ALA A 14 14.65 -6.08 29.75
N ASN A 15 15.25 -5.28 30.63
CA ASN A 15 14.52 -4.70 31.76
C ASN A 15 13.64 -3.55 31.27
N ILE A 16 12.42 -3.44 31.79
CA ILE A 16 11.51 -2.34 31.44
C ILE A 16 12.02 -1.04 32.07
N THR A 17 12.38 -0.09 31.23
CA THR A 17 12.86 1.25 31.65
C THR A 17 11.75 2.30 31.61
N GLN A 18 10.77 2.13 30.71
CA GLN A 18 9.62 3.01 30.58
C GLN A 18 8.36 2.23 30.19
N TYR A 19 7.22 2.64 30.75
CA TYR A 19 5.89 2.17 30.42
C TYR A 19 4.94 3.36 30.22
N ASP A 20 4.42 3.47 28.99
CA ASP A 20 3.48 4.50 28.61
C ASP A 20 2.15 3.88 28.18
N ALA A 21 1.04 4.48 28.62
CA ALA A 21 -0.29 4.17 28.14
C ALA A 21 -1.02 5.46 27.75
N TYR A 22 -1.86 5.39 26.73
CA TYR A 22 -2.46 6.57 26.11
C TYR A 22 -3.99 6.51 26.11
N LEU A 23 -4.61 7.67 26.27
CA LEU A 23 -5.99 7.89 25.85
C LEU A 23 -6.09 7.96 24.31
N PRO A 24 -7.29 7.88 23.73
CA PRO A 24 -7.47 7.79 22.27
C PRO A 24 -6.74 8.85 21.44
N TYR A 25 -6.62 10.09 21.93
CA TYR A 25 -5.97 11.20 21.23
C TYR A 25 -4.49 11.37 21.60
N GLY A 26 -3.92 10.47 22.39
CA GLY A 26 -2.50 10.47 22.73
C GLY A 26 -2.14 11.16 24.03
N GLU A 27 -3.12 11.54 24.86
CA GLU A 27 -2.83 11.98 26.22
C GLU A 27 -2.25 10.79 27.00
N LEU A 28 -1.19 11.05 27.78
CA LEU A 28 -0.60 10.02 28.63
C LEU A 28 -1.54 9.71 29.80
N LEU A 29 -2.06 8.48 29.81
CA LEU A 29 -2.79 7.91 30.92
C LEU A 29 -1.84 7.33 31.98
N VAL A 30 -0.74 6.73 31.51
CA VAL A 30 0.36 6.22 32.34
C VAL A 30 1.65 6.72 31.72
N ASP A 31 2.56 7.20 32.57
CA ASP A 31 3.91 7.66 32.24
C ASP A 31 4.81 7.21 33.40
N GLU A 32 5.30 5.98 33.31
CA GLU A 32 6.16 5.37 34.33
C GLU A 32 7.57 5.17 33.76
N HIS A 33 8.57 5.78 34.38
CA HIS A 33 9.97 5.66 33.96
C HIS A 33 10.89 5.41 35.16
N SER A 34 11.75 4.39 35.04
CA SER A 34 12.71 3.99 36.08
C SER A 34 14.15 4.42 35.76
N SER A 35 14.41 4.87 34.53
CA SER A 35 15.70 5.41 34.07
C SER A 35 15.68 6.94 33.93
N SER A 36 16.87 7.55 33.95
CA SER A 36 17.05 8.98 33.63
C SER A 36 17.02 9.28 32.12
N GLU A 37 17.00 8.25 31.27
CA GLU A 37 16.84 8.38 29.84
C GLU A 37 15.35 8.25 29.52
N ASP A 38 14.68 9.37 29.22
CA ASP A 38 13.32 9.39 28.65
C ASP A 38 13.44 9.51 27.12
N LEU A 39 12.74 8.63 26.41
CA LEU A 39 12.63 8.69 24.97
C LEU A 39 11.46 9.58 24.60
N PRO A 40 11.70 10.71 23.90
CA PRO A 40 10.64 11.65 23.61
C PRO A 40 9.64 11.13 22.57
N TYR A 41 9.83 9.93 22.01
CA TYR A 41 8.93 9.36 21.01
C TYR A 41 7.85 8.52 21.69
N LYS A 42 6.66 9.11 21.86
CA LYS A 42 5.55 8.52 22.63
C LYS A 42 4.38 8.10 21.72
N PHE A 43 3.27 8.84 21.71
CA PHE A 43 2.09 8.52 20.89
C PHE A 43 2.38 8.47 19.39
N ASN A 44 1.96 7.39 18.72
CA ASN A 44 2.21 7.13 17.29
C ASN A 44 3.68 7.23 16.84
N GLY A 45 4.62 7.03 17.77
CA GLY A 45 6.05 7.20 17.53
C GLY A 45 6.44 8.63 17.18
N LYS A 46 5.63 9.63 17.59
CA LYS A 46 5.94 11.05 17.39
C LYS A 46 6.63 11.62 18.60
N GLN A 47 7.51 12.57 18.32
CA GLN A 47 8.20 13.32 19.36
C GLN A 47 7.17 14.13 20.14
N PHE A 48 7.04 13.82 21.42
CA PHE A 48 6.38 14.62 22.42
C PHE A 48 7.34 15.73 22.86
N ASP A 49 6.89 16.97 22.74
CA ASP A 49 7.60 18.13 23.24
C ASP A 49 7.04 18.46 24.62
N GLU A 50 7.80 18.15 25.67
CA GLU A 50 7.38 18.35 27.06
C GLU A 50 7.16 19.81 27.43
N GLU A 51 7.88 20.76 26.81
CA GLU A 51 7.73 22.18 27.10
C GLU A 51 6.37 22.70 26.66
N THR A 52 5.84 22.15 25.56
CA THR A 52 4.57 22.58 24.96
C THR A 52 3.41 21.63 25.21
N GLY A 53 3.68 20.38 25.57
CA GLY A 53 2.69 19.30 25.69
C GLY A 53 2.13 18.88 24.32
N LEU A 54 2.86 19.10 23.24
CA LEU A 54 2.41 18.85 21.87
C LEU A 54 3.21 17.73 21.21
N TYR A 55 2.58 16.99 20.31
CA TYR A 55 3.28 16.05 19.44
C TYR A 55 3.68 16.70 18.13
N TYR A 56 4.95 16.61 17.76
CA TYR A 56 5.42 17.08 16.46
C TYR A 56 5.22 16.02 15.38
N TYR A 57 4.36 16.31 14.40
CA TYR A 57 4.08 15.43 13.28
C TYR A 57 4.82 15.83 11.99
N GLY A 58 5.67 16.85 12.02
CA GLY A 58 6.40 17.34 10.85
C GLY A 58 5.75 18.57 10.24
N ALA A 59 4.51 18.48 9.78
CA ALA A 59 3.82 19.63 9.19
C ALA A 59 3.00 20.46 10.17
N ARG A 60 2.54 19.83 11.24
CA ARG A 60 1.71 20.42 12.29
C ARG A 60 2.09 19.83 13.64
N TYR A 61 1.74 20.55 14.70
CA TYR A 61 1.75 20.03 16.06
C TYR A 61 0.35 19.51 16.40
N MET A 62 0.24 18.37 17.07
CA MET A 62 -1.03 17.83 17.56
C MET A 62 -1.10 18.06 19.07
N ASN A 63 -2.19 18.67 19.53
CA ASN A 63 -2.47 18.80 20.95
C ASN A 63 -3.31 17.61 21.41
N PRO A 64 -2.76 16.68 22.23
CA PRO A 64 -3.48 15.51 22.66
C PRO A 64 -4.64 15.86 23.61
N MET A 65 -4.44 16.81 24.53
CA MET A 65 -5.45 17.25 25.51
C MET A 65 -6.65 17.94 24.85
N ALA A 66 -6.39 18.76 23.83
CA ALA A 66 -7.43 19.44 23.08
C ALA A 66 -7.97 18.60 21.91
N SER A 67 -7.33 17.45 21.60
CA SER A 67 -7.72 16.55 20.52
C SER A 67 -7.72 17.19 19.12
N ILE A 68 -6.88 18.20 18.89
CA ILE A 68 -6.85 18.97 17.64
C ILE A 68 -5.44 19.20 17.10
N TRP A 69 -5.37 19.54 15.82
CA TRP A 69 -4.16 20.13 15.23
C TRP A 69 -3.97 21.58 15.68
N TYR A 70 -2.72 21.91 15.97
CA TYR A 70 -2.25 23.28 16.06
C TYR A 70 -1.72 23.68 14.67
N GLY A 71 -2.56 24.48 14.00
CA GLY A 71 -2.38 24.87 12.60
C GLY A 71 -3.47 24.29 11.70
N VAL A 72 -3.93 25.10 10.73
CA VAL A 72 -4.90 24.66 9.72
C VAL A 72 -4.25 23.59 8.84
N ASP A 73 -5.00 22.55 8.49
CA ASP A 73 -4.57 21.54 7.53
C ASP A 73 -4.12 22.19 6.22
N PRO A 74 -2.88 21.95 5.75
CA PRO A 74 -2.45 22.42 4.43
C PRO A 74 -3.34 21.92 3.28
N LEU A 75 -4.14 20.87 3.51
CA LEU A 75 -5.10 20.30 2.56
C LEU A 75 -6.56 20.61 2.93
N ALA A 76 -6.84 21.55 3.84
CA ALA A 76 -8.20 21.85 4.30
C ALA A 76 -9.17 22.15 3.14
N GLU A 77 -8.72 22.86 2.10
CA GLU A 77 -9.53 23.15 0.90
C GLU A 77 -9.95 21.89 0.12
N LYS A 78 -9.19 20.80 0.20
CA LYS A 78 -9.52 19.53 -0.46
C LYS A 78 -10.58 18.73 0.29
N TYR A 79 -10.79 19.03 1.57
CA TYR A 79 -11.74 18.36 2.44
C TYR A 79 -12.68 19.39 3.07
N PRO A 80 -13.50 20.09 2.28
CA PRO A 80 -14.35 21.18 2.78
C PRO A 80 -15.40 20.70 3.79
N ASN A 81 -15.68 19.39 3.82
CA ASN A 81 -16.58 18.74 4.75
C ASN A 81 -15.90 18.28 6.06
N VAL A 82 -14.59 18.51 6.23
CA VAL A 82 -13.82 18.17 7.41
C VAL A 82 -13.23 19.45 7.99
N ASN A 83 -13.30 19.62 9.30
CA ASN A 83 -12.67 20.76 9.96
C ASN A 83 -11.15 20.71 9.75
N GLY A 84 -10.53 21.80 9.30
CA GLY A 84 -9.07 21.90 9.07
C GLY A 84 -8.21 21.69 10.32
N TYR A 85 -8.80 21.67 11.51
CA TYR A 85 -8.11 21.35 12.77
C TYR A 85 -8.37 19.93 13.27
N CYS A 86 -9.20 19.15 12.58
CA CYS A 86 -9.60 17.82 13.00
C CYS A 86 -8.43 16.82 12.92
N TYR A 87 -8.11 16.17 14.03
CA TYR A 87 -7.19 15.05 14.05
C TYR A 87 -7.90 13.79 13.59
N THR A 88 -7.42 13.14 12.53
CA THR A 88 -7.87 11.79 12.13
C THR A 88 -9.37 11.62 11.86
N MET A 89 -10.08 12.64 11.36
CA MET A 89 -11.54 12.59 11.15
C MET A 89 -12.29 12.17 12.44
N ASP A 90 -11.80 12.64 13.59
CA ASP A 90 -12.31 12.36 14.95
C ASP A 90 -12.30 10.87 15.33
N ASN A 91 -11.45 10.05 14.68
CA ASN A 91 -11.32 8.63 15.00
C ASN A 91 -9.85 8.19 15.14
N PRO A 92 -9.18 8.62 16.22
CA PRO A 92 -7.76 8.38 16.43
C PRO A 92 -7.44 6.96 16.92
N ILE A 93 -8.46 6.19 17.36
CA ILE A 93 -8.32 4.76 17.68
C ILE A 93 -8.09 3.95 16.40
N LYS A 94 -8.62 4.45 15.27
CA LYS A 94 -8.59 3.75 13.99
C LYS A 94 -7.59 4.34 13.02
N TYR A 95 -7.47 5.66 12.94
CA TYR A 95 -6.66 6.34 11.93
C TYR A 95 -5.41 6.99 12.54
N LEU A 96 -4.41 7.19 11.68
CA LEU A 96 -3.12 7.81 12.02
C LEU A 96 -2.77 8.84 10.94
N ASP A 97 -2.38 10.04 11.34
CA ASP A 97 -1.69 11.00 10.47
C ASP A 97 -0.17 10.81 10.57
N PRO A 98 0.53 10.34 9.52
CA PRO A 98 1.97 10.10 9.63
C PRO A 98 2.81 11.38 9.60
N ASN A 99 2.31 12.48 9.03
CA ASN A 99 3.14 13.66 8.75
C ASN A 99 2.44 15.00 9.05
N GLY A 100 1.27 14.98 9.66
CA GLY A 100 0.50 16.17 10.01
C GLY A 100 -0.16 16.80 8.79
N LYS A 101 -0.58 16.04 7.78
CA LYS A 101 -1.28 16.55 6.57
C LYS A 101 -2.39 15.60 6.07
N GLN A 102 -2.92 14.74 6.93
CA GLN A 102 -3.56 13.46 6.55
C GLN A 102 -4.48 13.49 5.31
N SER A 103 -4.54 12.45 4.46
CA SER A 103 -3.78 11.20 4.38
C SER A 103 -2.66 11.31 3.35
N GLU A 104 -1.47 10.78 3.63
CA GLU A 104 -0.77 10.16 2.51
C GLU A 104 -1.55 8.89 2.18
N ASN A 105 -2.53 9.06 1.28
CA ASN A 105 -2.65 8.05 0.25
C ASN A 105 -1.23 7.91 -0.30
N SER A 106 -0.64 6.72 -0.13
CA SER A 106 0.41 6.30 -1.04
C SER A 106 -0.05 6.70 -2.45
N ILE A 107 0.88 7.17 -3.27
CA ILE A 107 0.62 7.47 -4.68
C ILE A 107 -0.13 6.32 -5.40
N ILE A 108 -0.05 5.10 -4.85
CA ILE A 108 -0.70 3.89 -5.33
C ILE A 108 -1.89 3.45 -4.45
N LEU A 109 -1.86 3.67 -3.14
CA LEU A 109 -2.88 3.17 -2.20
C LEU A 109 -3.48 4.29 -1.34
N ALA A 110 -4.78 4.30 -1.22
CA ALA A 110 -5.53 5.14 -0.30
C ALA A 110 -6.14 4.30 0.84
N ARG A 111 -6.33 4.90 2.01
CA ARG A 111 -6.73 4.15 3.22
C ARG A 111 -8.23 3.91 3.27
N ASN A 112 -8.65 2.66 3.46
CA ASN A 112 -10.05 2.30 3.63
C ASN A 112 -10.54 2.70 5.04
N PRO A 113 -11.67 3.42 5.17
CA PRO A 113 -12.26 3.77 6.47
C PRO A 113 -12.57 2.57 7.37
N LEU A 114 -12.71 1.35 6.84
CA LEU A 114 -13.03 0.14 7.60
C LEU A 114 -11.80 -0.70 8.01
N GLY A 115 -10.60 -0.32 7.59
CA GLY A 115 -9.36 -1.11 7.73
C GLY A 115 -8.89 -1.62 6.37
N GLY A 116 -7.57 -1.62 6.13
CA GLY A 116 -6.97 -1.91 4.82
C GLY A 116 -6.83 -0.67 3.92
N TYR A 117 -6.67 -0.90 2.62
CA TYR A 117 -6.40 0.10 1.61
C TYR A 117 -7.19 -0.19 0.33
N TYR A 118 -7.40 0.82 -0.51
CA TYR A 118 -7.86 0.68 -1.88
C TYR A 118 -6.84 1.31 -2.83
N PHE A 119 -6.82 0.93 -4.09
CA PHE A 119 -5.94 1.58 -5.06
C PHE A 119 -6.39 3.03 -5.31
N THR A 120 -5.45 3.95 -5.46
CA THR A 120 -5.78 5.28 -5.99
C THR A 120 -6.35 5.14 -7.40
N PRO A 121 -7.19 6.08 -7.87
CA PRO A 121 -7.76 6.01 -9.22
C PRO A 121 -6.70 5.78 -10.31
N ALA A 122 -5.56 6.47 -10.25
CA ALA A 122 -4.49 6.28 -11.23
C ALA A 122 -3.82 4.90 -11.14
N ALA A 123 -3.68 4.33 -9.94
CA ALA A 123 -3.13 2.99 -9.79
C ALA A 123 -4.12 1.93 -10.28
N ALA A 124 -5.40 2.06 -9.94
CA ALA A 124 -6.45 1.19 -10.43
C ALA A 124 -6.52 1.22 -11.97
N HIS A 125 -6.41 2.41 -12.56
CA HIS A 125 -6.37 2.61 -13.99
C HIS A 125 -5.14 1.94 -14.64
N LEU A 126 -3.93 2.13 -14.09
CA LEU A 126 -2.73 1.44 -14.58
C LEU A 126 -2.90 -0.09 -14.54
N LEU A 127 -3.41 -0.61 -13.42
CA LEU A 127 -3.67 -2.04 -13.24
C LEU A 127 -4.74 -2.55 -14.22
N HIS A 128 -5.78 -1.76 -14.49
CA HIS A 128 -6.79 -2.04 -15.51
C HIS A 128 -6.15 -2.17 -16.89
N LEU A 129 -5.34 -1.20 -17.30
CA LEU A 129 -4.68 -1.21 -18.62
C LEU A 129 -3.83 -2.47 -18.82
N VAL A 130 -3.02 -2.84 -17.83
CA VAL A 130 -2.06 -3.96 -17.97
C VAL A 130 -2.69 -5.33 -17.80
N SER A 131 -3.73 -5.46 -16.96
CA SER A 131 -4.38 -6.75 -16.66
C SER A 131 -5.62 -7.03 -17.52
N GLY A 132 -6.31 -5.99 -17.98
CA GLY A 132 -7.62 -6.08 -18.63
C GLY A 132 -8.79 -6.35 -17.68
N VAL A 133 -8.56 -6.33 -16.35
CA VAL A 133 -9.59 -6.52 -15.32
C VAL A 133 -10.40 -5.24 -15.16
N ASN A 134 -11.69 -5.35 -14.85
CA ASN A 134 -12.58 -4.19 -14.72
C ASN A 134 -12.04 -3.17 -13.69
N GLU A 135 -11.93 -1.91 -14.08
CA GLU A 135 -11.32 -0.87 -13.26
C GLU A 135 -12.09 -0.62 -11.95
N GLN A 136 -13.43 -0.68 -11.96
CA GLN A 136 -14.22 -0.52 -10.74
C GLN A 136 -13.96 -1.67 -9.75
N GLN A 137 -13.81 -2.90 -10.24
CA GLN A 137 -13.47 -4.05 -9.38
C GLN A 137 -12.10 -3.89 -8.74
N ILE A 138 -11.13 -3.32 -9.46
CA ILE A 138 -9.81 -3.00 -8.91
C ILE A 138 -9.92 -1.87 -7.88
N LEU A 139 -10.68 -0.80 -8.19
CA LEU A 139 -10.85 0.35 -7.31
C LEU A 139 -11.47 -0.03 -5.96
N PHE A 140 -12.41 -0.98 -5.96
CA PHE A 140 -13.08 -1.46 -4.75
C PHE A 140 -12.40 -2.67 -4.08
N ALA A 141 -11.33 -3.21 -4.67
CA ALA A 141 -10.56 -4.29 -4.05
C ALA A 141 -9.89 -3.79 -2.77
N ASN A 142 -10.10 -4.50 -1.66
CA ASN A 142 -9.48 -4.17 -0.38
C ASN A 142 -8.09 -4.80 -0.32
N VAL A 143 -7.06 -3.97 -0.18
CA VAL A 143 -5.67 -4.38 -0.03
C VAL A 143 -5.32 -4.39 1.45
N ILE A 144 -4.89 -5.54 1.97
CA ILE A 144 -4.48 -5.71 3.36
C ILE A 144 -3.03 -6.22 3.42
N PHE A 145 -2.37 -5.94 4.53
CA PHE A 145 -0.99 -6.35 4.79
C PHE A 145 -0.98 -7.17 6.07
N GLU A 146 -0.44 -8.38 6.00
CA GLU A 146 -0.38 -9.32 7.12
C GLU A 146 1.09 -9.69 7.39
N GLU A 147 1.51 -9.60 8.64
CA GLU A 147 2.84 -10.06 9.05
C GLU A 147 2.83 -11.59 9.17
N THR A 148 3.87 -12.26 8.65
CA THR A 148 4.00 -13.71 8.79
C THR A 148 5.34 -14.10 9.39
N GLY A 149 5.32 -15.03 10.34
CA GLY A 149 6.54 -15.66 10.89
C GLY A 149 7.18 -16.70 9.96
N ILE A 150 6.73 -16.81 8.70
CA ILE A 150 7.21 -17.81 7.75
C ILE A 150 8.43 -17.25 7.01
N LEU A 151 9.59 -17.83 7.35
CA LEU A 151 10.97 -17.42 7.02
C LEU A 151 11.34 -17.14 5.55
N ASN A 152 10.44 -17.31 4.58
CA ASN A 152 10.76 -17.19 3.15
C ASN A 152 9.85 -16.22 2.34
N GLY A 153 8.99 -15.46 3.01
CA GLY A 153 8.04 -14.53 2.37
C GLY A 153 8.50 -13.07 2.35
N SER A 154 9.65 -12.77 1.73
CA SER A 154 10.05 -11.38 1.49
C SER A 154 9.06 -10.67 0.55
N ILE A 155 8.88 -9.35 0.75
CA ILE A 155 8.40 -8.46 -0.33
C ILE A 155 9.42 -8.59 -1.47
N GLY A 156 9.05 -9.30 -2.53
CA GLY A 156 9.99 -9.62 -3.61
C GLY A 156 9.95 -11.07 -4.07
N THR A 157 9.69 -12.04 -3.19
CA THR A 157 9.64 -13.46 -3.55
C THR A 157 8.25 -13.88 -4.06
N ALA A 158 8.21 -14.86 -4.98
CA ALA A 158 6.96 -15.40 -5.51
C ALA A 158 6.11 -16.02 -4.38
N GLY A 159 4.80 -15.73 -4.35
CA GLY A 159 3.83 -16.30 -3.41
C GLY A 159 3.55 -15.50 -2.13
N SER A 160 4.16 -14.34 -1.94
CA SER A 160 3.89 -13.47 -0.77
C SER A 160 2.55 -12.72 -0.83
N SER A 161 1.64 -13.06 -1.75
CA SER A 161 0.37 -12.36 -1.94
C SER A 161 -0.75 -13.35 -2.27
N LEU A 162 -1.99 -13.01 -1.87
CA LEU A 162 -3.17 -13.82 -2.12
C LEU A 162 -4.37 -12.95 -2.44
N THR A 163 -5.04 -13.25 -3.55
CA THR A 163 -6.33 -12.66 -3.89
C THR A 163 -7.48 -13.61 -3.58
N ALA A 164 -8.41 -13.14 -2.75
CA ALA A 164 -9.61 -13.84 -2.33
C ALA A 164 -10.81 -12.88 -2.31
N GLY A 165 -11.98 -13.34 -1.89
CA GLY A 165 -13.17 -12.49 -1.78
C GLY A 165 -14.46 -13.28 -1.85
N LYS A 166 -15.58 -12.62 -1.53
CA LYS A 166 -16.92 -13.20 -1.68
C LYS A 166 -17.31 -13.33 -3.15
N ASP A 167 -17.01 -12.29 -3.91
CA ASP A 167 -17.24 -12.15 -5.34
C ASP A 167 -16.25 -11.11 -5.90
N PRO A 168 -16.14 -10.94 -7.24
CA PRO A 168 -15.19 -9.98 -7.83
C PRO A 168 -15.35 -8.52 -7.38
N ASP A 169 -16.54 -8.11 -6.95
CA ASP A 169 -16.80 -6.73 -6.50
C ASP A 169 -16.44 -6.53 -5.02
N HIS A 170 -16.13 -7.63 -4.31
CA HIS A 170 -15.71 -7.66 -2.91
C HIS A 170 -14.39 -8.45 -2.77
N ALA A 171 -13.44 -8.16 -3.65
CA ALA A 171 -12.12 -8.78 -3.63
C ALA A 171 -11.25 -8.24 -2.47
N ILE A 172 -10.42 -9.12 -1.92
CA ILE A 172 -9.43 -8.84 -0.89
C ILE A 172 -8.08 -9.33 -1.42
N ILE A 173 -7.10 -8.45 -1.48
CA ILE A 173 -5.71 -8.75 -1.84
C ILE A 173 -4.88 -8.64 -0.58
N THR A 174 -4.40 -9.78 -0.09
CA THR A 174 -3.54 -9.86 1.09
C THR A 174 -2.09 -9.93 0.66
N HIS A 175 -1.27 -8.99 1.14
CA HIS A 175 0.18 -9.05 1.01
C HIS A 175 0.79 -9.52 2.33
N TYR A 176 1.43 -10.68 2.28
CA TYR A 176 2.23 -11.21 3.38
C TYR A 176 3.63 -10.62 3.31
N TYR A 177 4.13 -10.12 4.44
CA TYR A 177 5.49 -9.62 4.52
C TYR A 177 6.25 -10.25 5.69
N TYR A 178 7.55 -10.46 5.46
CA TYR A 178 8.52 -10.88 6.46
C TYR A 178 9.35 -9.68 6.91
N ASN A 179 9.61 -9.60 8.22
CA ASN A 179 10.34 -8.52 8.88
C ASN A 179 11.78 -8.39 8.29
N PHE A 180 11.99 -7.41 7.43
CA PHE A 180 13.33 -7.01 7.00
C PHE A 180 14.00 -6.23 8.13
N LYS A 181 15.28 -6.53 8.39
CA LYS A 181 16.19 -5.68 9.17
C LYS A 181 15.85 -4.21 8.92
N ASN A 182 15.44 -3.50 9.98
CA ASN A 182 15.09 -2.07 10.06
C ASN A 182 13.59 -1.70 10.15
N ASN A 183 12.65 -2.63 10.44
CA ASN A 183 11.26 -2.30 10.81
C ASN A 183 10.52 -1.38 9.80
N MET A 184 10.66 -1.62 8.48
CA MET A 184 9.94 -0.84 7.46
C MET A 184 9.05 -1.70 6.57
N THR A 185 7.74 -1.51 6.70
CA THR A 185 6.65 -1.97 5.83
C THR A 185 6.61 -1.18 4.52
N TYR A 186 5.89 -1.65 3.48
CA TYR A 186 5.69 -0.86 2.24
C TYR A 186 5.13 0.56 2.55
N ARG A 187 4.30 0.65 3.59
CA ARG A 187 3.77 1.88 4.21
C ARG A 187 4.88 2.85 4.66
N GLU A 188 6.03 2.37 5.09
CA GLU A 188 7.16 3.18 5.57
C GLU A 188 8.17 3.51 4.47
N THR A 189 8.11 2.81 3.32
CA THR A 189 9.09 3.00 2.24
C THR A 189 8.73 4.08 1.21
N ASN A 190 7.55 4.70 1.30
CA ASN A 190 7.09 5.76 0.38
C ASN A 190 7.39 5.46 -1.12
N GLY A 191 7.11 4.22 -1.53
CA GLY A 191 7.34 3.76 -2.90
C GLY A 191 8.79 3.40 -3.23
N ALA A 192 9.64 3.00 -2.26
CA ALA A 192 10.96 2.43 -2.56
C ALA A 192 10.88 1.15 -3.43
N PHE A 193 9.72 0.48 -3.44
CA PHE A 193 9.42 -0.71 -4.23
C PHE A 193 8.25 -0.50 -5.20
N PHE A 194 8.20 0.66 -5.88
CA PHE A 194 7.09 1.00 -6.79
C PHE A 194 6.85 -0.09 -7.84
N TYR A 195 7.90 -0.55 -8.52
CA TYR A 195 7.78 -1.49 -9.63
C TYR A 195 7.42 -2.88 -9.15
N GLU A 196 8.06 -3.35 -8.08
CA GLU A 196 7.82 -4.67 -7.49
C GLU A 196 6.38 -4.76 -6.97
N PHE A 197 5.88 -3.69 -6.36
CA PHE A 197 4.52 -3.64 -5.85
C PHE A 197 3.49 -3.58 -6.99
N MET A 198 3.68 -2.70 -7.98
CA MET A 198 2.74 -2.60 -9.11
C MET A 198 2.73 -3.85 -9.97
N GLU A 199 3.88 -4.48 -10.18
CA GLU A 199 3.99 -5.74 -10.89
C GLU A 199 3.26 -6.88 -10.17
N ARG A 200 3.44 -6.98 -8.84
CA ARG A 200 2.72 -7.94 -7.99
C ARG A 200 1.22 -7.75 -8.13
N ASN A 201 0.75 -6.52 -7.94
CA ASN A 201 -0.67 -6.23 -7.98
C ASN A 201 -1.23 -6.40 -9.40
N ALA A 202 -0.44 -6.21 -10.46
CA ALA A 202 -0.85 -6.54 -11.82
C ALA A 202 -1.09 -8.04 -12.03
N HIS A 203 -0.41 -8.91 -11.27
CA HIS A 203 -0.72 -10.34 -11.19
C HIS A 203 -1.96 -10.58 -10.30
N GLU A 204 -1.97 -10.07 -9.07
CA GLU A 204 -3.06 -10.29 -8.10
C GLU A 204 -4.44 -9.87 -8.61
N VAL A 205 -4.56 -8.69 -9.23
CA VAL A 205 -5.85 -8.25 -9.79
C VAL A 205 -6.35 -9.19 -10.88
N GLY A 206 -5.45 -9.90 -11.58
CA GLY A 206 -5.79 -10.93 -12.56
C GLY A 206 -6.60 -12.10 -11.99
N HIS A 207 -6.56 -12.31 -10.67
CA HIS A 207 -7.39 -13.28 -9.97
C HIS A 207 -8.79 -12.78 -9.63
N ILE A 208 -9.06 -11.46 -9.66
CA ILE A 208 -10.36 -10.90 -9.27
C ILE A 208 -11.52 -11.52 -10.07
N PRO A 209 -11.49 -11.62 -11.42
CA PRO A 209 -12.56 -12.27 -12.18
C PRO A 209 -12.72 -13.76 -11.84
N GLN A 210 -11.64 -14.39 -11.35
CA GLN A 210 -11.59 -15.82 -11.05
C GLN A 210 -12.30 -16.20 -9.74
N ILE A 211 -12.65 -15.20 -8.90
CA ILE A 211 -13.44 -15.34 -7.68
C ILE A 211 -14.89 -15.76 -8.02
N LYS A 212 -15.41 -15.30 -9.18
CA LYS A 212 -16.78 -15.59 -9.63
C LYS A 212 -16.99 -17.11 -9.80
N GLY A 213 -18.00 -17.66 -9.11
CA GLY A 213 -18.47 -19.03 -9.31
C GLY A 213 -17.70 -20.13 -8.57
N LYS A 214 -16.85 -19.82 -7.58
CA LYS A 214 -16.22 -20.83 -6.71
C LYS A 214 -16.50 -20.55 -5.23
N ARG A 215 -16.71 -21.61 -4.43
CA ARG A 215 -16.45 -21.62 -2.98
C ARG A 215 -14.94 -21.42 -2.75
N HIS A 216 -14.43 -20.22 -3.03
CA HIS A 216 -13.00 -19.95 -3.20
C HIS A 216 -12.21 -20.04 -1.89
N LEU A 217 -12.86 -19.81 -0.75
CA LEU A 217 -12.26 -19.87 0.58
C LEU A 217 -11.63 -21.23 0.86
N VAL A 218 -12.32 -22.34 0.63
CA VAL A 218 -11.80 -23.66 1.04
C VAL A 218 -10.66 -24.13 0.14
N GLY A 219 -10.72 -23.89 -1.18
CA GLY A 219 -9.70 -24.40 -2.11
C GLY A 219 -8.38 -23.60 -2.09
N SER A 220 -8.46 -22.26 -2.00
CA SER A 220 -7.27 -21.40 -1.93
C SER A 220 -6.60 -21.48 -0.56
N VAL A 221 -7.39 -21.52 0.53
CA VAL A 221 -6.87 -21.75 1.89
C VAL A 221 -6.36 -23.19 2.04
N TYR A 222 -7.00 -24.20 1.46
CA TYR A 222 -6.49 -25.58 1.48
C TYR A 222 -5.19 -25.74 0.69
N GLN A 223 -5.07 -25.12 -0.49
CA GLN A 223 -3.81 -25.10 -1.24
C GLN A 223 -2.71 -24.34 -0.47
N TYR A 224 -3.04 -23.18 0.08
CA TYR A 224 -2.14 -22.41 0.95
C TYR A 224 -1.67 -23.22 2.17
N LEU A 225 -2.60 -23.83 2.91
CA LEU A 225 -2.30 -24.68 4.08
C LEU A 225 -1.54 -25.96 3.71
N ARG A 226 -1.91 -26.64 2.61
CA ARG A 226 -1.21 -27.84 2.13
C ARG A 226 0.24 -27.54 1.76
N ASN A 227 0.48 -26.39 1.16
CA ASN A 227 1.81 -25.97 0.72
C ASN A 227 2.69 -25.49 1.89
N ILE A 228 2.07 -24.92 2.94
CA ILE A 228 2.74 -24.65 4.23
C ILE A 228 3.17 -25.95 4.93
N LEU A 229 2.31 -26.97 4.93
CA LEU A 229 2.55 -28.23 5.64
C LEU A 229 3.51 -29.19 4.91
N SER A 230 3.70 -29.03 3.58
CA SER A 230 4.52 -29.94 2.77
C SER A 230 5.97 -29.51 2.57
N GLY A 231 6.35 -28.28 2.96
CA GLY A 231 7.72 -27.75 2.82
C GLY A 231 8.22 -27.72 1.37
N GLN A 232 7.33 -27.76 0.38
CA GLN A 232 7.69 -27.76 -1.03
C GLN A 232 8.00 -26.34 -1.54
N ASN A 233 8.95 -26.25 -2.48
CA ASN A 233 9.26 -25.02 -3.20
C ASN A 233 7.99 -24.43 -3.84
N TRP A 234 7.84 -23.11 -3.71
CA TRP A 234 6.74 -22.20 -4.10
C TRP A 234 6.31 -22.21 -5.59
N HIS A 235 6.60 -23.28 -6.33
CA HIS A 235 6.42 -23.37 -7.78
C HIS A 235 5.86 -24.73 -8.20
N ASP A 236 4.66 -25.08 -7.76
CA ASP A 236 3.88 -26.16 -8.39
C ASP A 236 2.55 -25.68 -9.01
N GLY A 237 2.20 -24.39 -8.87
CA GLY A 237 1.02 -23.76 -9.48
C GLY A 237 1.20 -23.17 -10.89
N SER A 238 2.44 -23.04 -11.39
CA SER A 238 2.79 -22.38 -12.67
C SER A 238 2.16 -23.01 -13.93
N TYR A 239 1.45 -24.13 -13.78
CA TYR A 239 0.76 -24.83 -14.85
C TYR A 239 -0.75 -24.61 -14.87
N SER A 240 -1.36 -24.04 -13.82
CA SER A 240 -2.80 -23.79 -13.82
C SER A 240 -3.13 -22.70 -14.86
N THR A 241 -4.22 -22.89 -15.60
CA THR A 241 -4.68 -21.91 -16.61
C THR A 241 -4.95 -20.54 -15.98
N LYS A 242 -5.35 -20.53 -14.70
CA LYS A 242 -5.65 -19.35 -13.91
C LYS A 242 -4.41 -18.54 -13.51
N GLU A 243 -3.33 -19.21 -13.10
CA GLU A 243 -2.04 -18.54 -12.82
C GLU A 243 -1.45 -17.93 -14.09
N LYS A 244 -1.51 -18.66 -15.20
CA LYS A 244 -1.07 -18.15 -16.51
C LYS A 244 -1.92 -16.97 -17.00
N GLU A 245 -3.18 -16.89 -16.60
CA GLU A 245 -4.04 -15.74 -16.87
C GLU A 245 -3.65 -14.53 -16.02
N ALA A 246 -3.40 -14.72 -14.72
CA ALA A 246 -2.94 -13.66 -13.82
C ALA A 246 -1.56 -13.11 -14.22
N ASP A 247 -0.62 -13.98 -14.61
CA ASP A 247 0.72 -13.61 -15.06
C ASP A 247 0.73 -12.66 -16.27
N LYS A 248 -0.32 -12.65 -17.10
CA LYS A 248 -0.41 -11.74 -18.25
C LYS A 248 -0.35 -10.29 -17.82
N GLY A 249 -0.94 -9.95 -16.67
CA GLY A 249 -0.93 -8.60 -16.12
C GLY A 249 0.48 -8.16 -15.75
N ALA A 250 1.19 -8.94 -14.93
CA ALA A 250 2.58 -8.67 -14.56
C ALA A 250 3.53 -8.61 -15.78
N ILE A 251 3.39 -9.53 -16.74
CA ILE A 251 4.20 -9.54 -17.96
C ILE A 251 3.94 -8.28 -18.80
N THR A 252 2.68 -7.86 -18.90
CA THR A 252 2.30 -6.67 -19.66
C THR A 252 2.78 -5.41 -18.97
N PHE A 253 2.70 -5.34 -17.64
CA PHE A 253 3.26 -4.25 -16.84
C PHE A 253 4.77 -4.08 -17.08
N ARG A 254 5.56 -5.16 -17.00
CA ARG A 254 7.01 -5.10 -17.29
C ARG A 254 7.30 -4.55 -18.69
N LYS A 255 6.56 -5.02 -19.69
CA LYS A 255 6.71 -4.56 -21.09
C LYS A 255 6.32 -3.09 -21.27
N PHE A 256 5.24 -2.67 -20.63
CA PHE A 256 4.77 -1.29 -20.69
C PHE A 256 5.73 -0.33 -19.98
N SER A 257 6.22 -0.70 -18.79
CA SER A 257 7.24 0.04 -18.06
C SER A 257 8.53 0.19 -18.89
N ALA A 258 9.03 -0.91 -19.46
CA ALA A 258 10.22 -0.88 -20.31
C ALA A 258 10.03 -0.03 -21.58
N PHE A 259 8.82 -0.03 -22.16
CA PHE A 259 8.48 0.87 -23.27
C PHE A 259 8.56 2.33 -22.85
N ILE A 260 8.01 2.69 -21.69
CA ILE A 260 8.05 4.07 -21.19
C ILE A 260 9.48 4.52 -20.93
N ASP A 261 10.26 3.67 -20.27
CA ASP A 261 11.66 3.96 -19.94
C ASP A 261 12.50 4.19 -21.19
N LYS A 262 12.24 3.43 -22.26
CA LYS A 262 12.94 3.56 -23.54
C LYS A 262 12.54 4.79 -24.34
N ASN A 263 11.26 5.16 -24.36
CA ASN A 263 10.74 6.16 -25.31
C ASN A 263 10.49 7.54 -24.70
N TYR A 264 10.40 7.66 -23.38
CA TYR A 264 10.08 8.92 -22.72
C TYR A 264 11.11 9.30 -21.66
N LYS A 265 11.24 8.51 -20.59
CA LYS A 265 12.15 8.83 -19.48
C LYS A 265 12.41 7.59 -18.64
N MET A 266 13.67 7.35 -18.28
CA MET A 266 14.04 6.28 -17.35
C MET A 266 13.30 6.44 -16.01
N LYS A 267 12.74 5.32 -15.52
CA LYS A 267 11.82 5.26 -14.37
C LYS A 267 10.59 6.13 -14.57
N GLY A 268 10.02 6.13 -15.78
CA GLY A 268 8.99 7.08 -16.18
C GLY A 268 7.69 6.95 -15.39
N LEU A 269 7.24 5.71 -15.12
CA LEU A 269 6.04 5.44 -14.31
C LEU A 269 6.23 5.91 -12.86
N GLU A 270 7.30 5.49 -12.20
CA GLU A 270 7.59 5.90 -10.82
C GLU A 270 7.67 7.43 -10.69
N LYS A 271 8.35 8.11 -11.64
CA LYS A 271 8.43 9.59 -11.65
C LYS A 271 7.08 10.25 -11.89
N LEU A 272 6.22 9.67 -12.73
CA LEU A 272 4.87 10.17 -12.97
C LEU A 272 4.04 10.16 -11.70
N PHE A 273 4.05 9.03 -10.97
CA PHE A 273 3.28 8.85 -9.75
C PHE A 273 3.86 9.61 -8.55
N LYS A 274 5.20 9.68 -8.40
CA LYS A 274 5.85 10.39 -7.27
C LYS A 274 5.83 11.92 -7.41
N ASN A 275 5.46 12.45 -8.57
CA ASN A 275 5.38 13.90 -8.76
C ASN A 275 4.14 14.47 -8.05
N LYS A 276 4.36 15.14 -6.92
CA LYS A 276 3.31 15.74 -6.07
C LYS A 276 2.46 16.81 -6.77
N ASN A 277 2.92 17.35 -7.89
CA ASN A 277 2.19 18.35 -8.66
C ASN A 277 1.16 17.74 -9.62
N ASN A 278 1.19 16.42 -9.83
CA ASN A 278 0.23 15.75 -10.70
C ASN A 278 -1.02 15.38 -9.89
N SER A 279 -2.20 15.76 -10.39
CA SER A 279 -3.47 15.19 -9.94
C SER A 279 -3.64 13.74 -10.42
N GLN A 280 -4.57 12.99 -9.84
CA GLN A 280 -4.89 11.64 -10.30
C GLN A 280 -5.33 11.62 -11.78
N ASP A 281 -6.16 12.59 -12.19
CA ASP A 281 -6.61 12.72 -13.57
C ASP A 281 -5.45 13.00 -14.53
N GLN A 282 -4.51 13.87 -14.16
CA GLN A 282 -3.32 14.14 -14.96
C GLN A 282 -2.41 12.92 -15.11
N ILE A 283 -2.33 12.07 -14.08
CA ILE A 283 -1.61 10.79 -14.17
C ILE A 283 -2.36 9.87 -15.14
N ILE A 284 -3.67 9.73 -15.02
CA ILE A 284 -4.52 8.90 -15.90
C ILE A 284 -4.39 9.32 -17.36
N GLU A 285 -4.57 10.61 -17.66
CA GLU A 285 -4.41 11.14 -19.02
C GLU A 285 -3.04 10.83 -19.61
N ARG A 286 -1.98 10.92 -18.80
CA ARG A 286 -0.62 10.58 -19.24
C ARG A 286 -0.47 9.08 -19.49
N LEU A 287 -1.05 8.25 -18.62
CA LEU A 287 -1.05 6.80 -18.78
C LEU A 287 -1.76 6.40 -20.08
N ASP A 288 -2.91 6.99 -20.39
CA ASP A 288 -3.66 6.75 -21.63
C ASP A 288 -2.84 7.11 -22.88
N GLN A 289 -2.15 8.25 -22.86
CA GLN A 289 -1.27 8.67 -23.95
C GLN A 289 -0.15 7.65 -24.18
N TRP A 290 0.52 7.22 -23.11
CA TRP A 290 1.59 6.23 -23.19
C TRP A 290 1.06 4.86 -23.60
N TRP A 291 -0.11 4.46 -23.10
CA TRP A 291 -0.74 3.20 -23.42
C TRP A 291 -1.14 3.11 -24.88
N LYS A 292 -1.77 4.17 -25.42
CA LYS A 292 -2.09 4.27 -26.84
C LYS A 292 -0.82 4.10 -27.70
N ALA A 293 0.26 4.79 -27.35
CA ALA A 293 1.53 4.65 -28.05
C ALA A 293 2.13 3.23 -27.95
N PHE A 294 2.05 2.60 -26.78
CA PHE A 294 2.50 1.22 -26.54
C PHE A 294 1.75 0.21 -27.41
N ILE A 295 0.42 0.31 -27.46
CA ILE A 295 -0.46 -0.55 -28.27
C ILE A 295 -0.19 -0.31 -29.76
N THR A 296 -0.08 0.95 -30.21
CA THR A 296 0.28 1.26 -31.60
C THR A 296 1.64 0.69 -31.99
N ASN A 297 2.65 0.72 -31.12
CA ASN A 297 3.95 0.10 -31.42
C ASN A 297 3.86 -1.43 -31.52
N LYS A 298 3.07 -2.06 -30.62
CA LYS A 298 2.86 -3.51 -30.57
C LYS A 298 2.10 -4.06 -31.79
N PHE A 299 1.11 -3.32 -32.30
CA PHE A 299 0.26 -3.76 -33.42
C PHE A 299 0.57 -3.09 -34.76
N GLY A 300 1.14 -1.89 -34.79
CA GLY A 300 1.50 -1.15 -36.01
C GLY A 300 2.67 -1.78 -36.79
N LYS A 301 3.58 -2.49 -36.11
CA LYS A 301 4.63 -3.28 -36.80
C LYS A 301 4.09 -4.50 -37.57
N LYS A 302 2.89 -4.99 -37.24
CA LYS A 302 2.27 -6.13 -37.95
C LYS A 302 1.61 -5.72 -39.27
N SER A 303 1.24 -4.44 -39.47
CA SER A 303 0.63 -3.97 -40.72
C SER A 303 1.65 -3.64 -41.80
N GLU A 304 2.84 -3.15 -41.45
CA GLU A 304 3.88 -2.83 -42.44
C GLU A 304 4.57 -4.06 -43.05
N SER A 305 4.56 -5.20 -42.35
CA SER A 305 5.17 -6.44 -42.87
C SER A 305 4.31 -7.17 -43.91
N LYS A 306 3.04 -6.78 -44.10
CA LYS A 306 2.14 -7.40 -45.09
C LYS A 306 2.06 -6.66 -46.42
N THR A 307 2.64 -5.46 -46.53
CA THR A 307 2.54 -4.60 -47.74
C THR A 307 3.81 -4.57 -48.59
N LYS A 308 4.85 -5.35 -48.25
CA LYS A 308 6.09 -5.50 -49.05
C LYS A 308 6.25 -6.85 -49.75
N LYS A 309 5.13 -7.48 -50.13
CA LYS A 309 5.11 -8.58 -51.11
C LYS A 309 3.98 -8.35 -52.11
N ARG A 310 4.28 -7.55 -53.13
CA ARG A 310 3.72 -7.64 -54.48
C ARG A 310 4.72 -7.03 -55.44
#